data_AF-A0A523J687-F1
#
_entry.id   AF-A0A523J687-F1
#
_cell.length_a   1.000
_cell.length_b   1.000
_cell.length_c   1.000
_cell.angle_alpha   90.00
_cell.angle_beta   90.00
_cell.angle_gamma   90.00
#
_symmetry.space_group_name_H-M   'P 1'
#
loop_
_entity.id
_entity.type
_entity.pdbx_description
1 polymer ?
#
loop_
_entity_poly.entity_id
_entity_poly.type
_entity_poly.pdbx_seq_one_letter_code
_entity_poly.pdbx_strand_id
1 'polypeptide(L)'
;MSESNESNGGASEAPEVVVESGRRISPIWLIPIVALIVAGSLAYQAIQNRGPRIVILFESAEGLEAGKSKVKYLEVEIGTVDLVQVHDPKTVAVHCTIDKHASKYITKSAQFWVVRPRVGGGGITGLGTLVSGSYVTFRLGKLGDPPERRFTGLETPPLSIEDDPGLQIVLHTDHLGGLDNGSPVFFRDIHVGDVLRYELSKDGKTVNVQVVIGSSHASFVRTNSRFWNAGGVELSLGSGGLDIKTESLQSILAGGVAFDSPGGGDPAKNGDAFWLNGSRADVAKTAKSHGGLRLVLETGSLGG
;
A
#
# COMPACT_ATOMS: atom_id res chain seq x y z
N MET A 1 22.20 95.05 90.21
CA MET A 1 22.40 93.60 90.39
C MET A 1 21.70 92.92 89.23
N SER A 2 22.41 92.42 88.21
CA SER A 2 23.13 91.12 88.21
C SER A 2 22.10 89.98 88.27
N GLU A 3 21.96 89.06 87.33
CA GLU A 3 22.97 88.29 86.60
C GLU A 3 22.41 87.72 85.28
N SER A 4 23.32 87.65 84.30
CA SER A 4 23.33 86.78 83.13
C SER A 4 23.38 85.30 83.51
N ASN A 5 22.74 84.43 82.73
CA ASN A 5 23.28 83.08 82.53
C ASN A 5 23.00 82.56 81.12
N GLU A 6 24.08 82.31 80.40
CA GLU A 6 24.15 81.56 79.15
C GLU A 6 23.90 80.06 79.40
N SER A 7 23.33 79.38 78.41
CA SER A 7 23.62 77.96 78.19
C SER A 7 23.43 77.63 76.71
N ASN A 8 24.55 77.72 76.01
CA ASN A 8 24.88 77.05 74.75
C ASN A 8 24.50 75.55 74.76
N GLY A 9 24.17 74.99 73.60
CA GLY A 9 24.31 73.55 73.39
C GLY A 9 23.38 72.90 72.36
N GLY A 10 23.89 72.73 71.14
CA GLY A 10 23.61 71.52 70.36
C GLY A 10 22.63 71.67 69.20
N ALA A 11 23.14 72.12 68.06
CA ALA A 11 22.58 71.77 66.76
C ALA A 11 22.68 70.24 66.59
N SER A 12 21.54 69.55 66.59
CA SER A 12 21.47 68.14 66.20
C SER A 12 21.36 68.10 64.67
N GLU A 13 22.49 67.92 63.99
CA GLU A 13 22.50 67.51 62.59
C GLU A 13 21.70 66.20 62.46
N ALA A 14 20.64 66.24 61.67
CA ALA A 14 19.93 65.04 61.26
C ALA A 14 20.85 64.22 60.32
N PRO A 15 20.95 62.90 60.47
CA PRO A 15 21.76 62.11 59.55
C PRO A 15 21.10 62.11 58.17
N GLU A 16 21.84 62.56 57.17
CA GLU A 16 21.45 62.45 55.77
C GLU A 16 21.47 60.97 55.36
N VAL A 17 20.28 60.39 55.18
CA VAL A 17 20.11 59.01 54.72
C VAL A 17 20.37 58.99 53.22
N VAL A 18 21.61 58.68 52.84
CA VAL A 18 21.94 58.34 51.45
C VAL A 18 21.36 56.95 51.16
N VAL A 19 20.21 56.93 50.48
CA VAL A 19 19.59 55.70 49.98
C VAL A 19 20.34 55.29 48.70
N GLU A 20 21.29 54.37 48.81
CA GLU A 20 21.85 53.69 47.64
C GLU A 20 20.80 52.74 47.05
N SER A 21 20.14 53.19 45.98
CA SER A 21 19.26 52.37 45.15
C SER A 21 20.07 51.41 44.27
N GLY A 22 20.56 50.32 44.85
CA GLY A 22 21.19 49.21 44.14
C GLY A 22 20.21 48.08 43.86
N ARG A 23 19.29 48.23 42.90
CA ARG A 23 18.45 47.10 42.46
C ARG A 23 19.28 46.14 41.61
N ARG A 24 20.17 45.38 42.27
CA ARG A 24 20.87 44.25 41.68
C ARG A 24 19.87 43.10 41.60
N ILE A 25 19.23 42.95 40.45
CA ILE A 25 18.40 41.78 40.17
C ILE A 25 19.32 40.56 40.33
N SER A 26 19.03 39.72 41.32
CA SER A 26 19.88 38.59 41.66
C SER A 26 20.02 37.66 40.45
N PRO A 27 21.24 37.17 40.12
CA PRO A 27 21.46 36.26 38.99
C PRO A 27 20.65 34.96 39.09
N ILE A 28 20.08 34.65 40.26
CA ILE A 28 19.13 33.54 40.46
C ILE A 28 17.87 33.70 39.58
N TRP A 29 17.49 34.92 39.19
CA TRP A 29 16.35 35.17 38.31
C TRP A 29 16.62 34.83 36.82
N LEU A 30 17.87 34.52 36.43
CA LEU A 30 18.18 34.02 35.09
C LEU A 30 17.59 32.63 34.84
N ILE A 31 17.56 31.76 35.86
CA ILE A 31 17.06 30.38 35.73
C ILE A 31 15.60 30.35 35.22
N PRO A 32 14.63 31.06 35.82
CA PRO A 32 13.25 31.07 35.31
C PRO A 32 13.13 31.69 33.92
N ILE A 33 13.92 32.72 33.59
CA ILE A 33 13.91 33.32 32.24
C ILE A 33 14.41 32.29 31.21
N VAL A 34 15.54 31.63 31.48
CA VAL A 34 16.11 30.63 30.58
C VAL A 34 15.15 29.46 30.41
N ALA A 35 14.54 28.98 31.49
CA ALA A 35 13.51 27.93 31.43
C ALA A 35 12.31 28.36 30.55
N LEU A 36 11.86 29.61 30.68
CA LEU A 36 10.75 30.16 29.88
C LEU A 36 11.14 30.28 28.40
N ILE A 37 12.38 30.68 28.09
CA ILE A 37 12.90 30.71 26.71
C ILE A 37 12.96 29.31 26.12
N VAL A 38 13.47 28.32 26.86
CA VAL A 38 13.54 26.92 26.38
C VAL A 38 12.14 26.36 26.16
N ALA A 39 11.22 26.56 27.12
CA ALA A 39 9.83 26.14 26.98
C ALA A 39 9.14 26.81 25.79
N GLY A 40 9.36 28.11 25.59
CA GLY A 40 8.86 28.86 24.44
C GLY A 40 9.43 28.35 23.12
N SER A 41 10.72 28.00 23.08
CA SER A 41 11.37 27.41 21.90
C SER A 41 10.80 26.03 21.55
N LEU A 42 10.64 25.16 22.55
CA LEU A 42 10.03 23.84 22.36
C LEU A 42 8.57 23.94 21.90
N ALA A 43 7.80 24.87 22.48
CA ALA A 43 6.43 25.14 22.05
C ALA A 43 6.39 25.67 20.60
N TYR A 44 7.29 26.57 20.25
CA TYR A 44 7.40 27.11 18.90
C TYR A 44 7.75 26.03 17.87
N GLN A 45 8.70 25.15 18.17
CA GLN A 45 9.04 24.01 17.32
C GLN A 45 7.86 23.03 17.17
N ALA A 46 7.16 22.73 18.28
CA ALA A 46 5.99 21.86 18.25
C ALA A 46 4.85 22.43 17.40
N ILE A 47 4.68 23.75 17.35
CA ILE A 47 3.67 24.42 16.51
C ILE A 47 4.13 24.49 15.05
N GLN A 48 5.40 24.83 14.80
CA GLN A 48 5.98 24.95 13.46
C GLN A 48 6.02 23.64 12.69
N ASN A 49 6.22 22.52 13.40
CA ASN A 49 6.37 21.19 12.81
C ASN A 49 5.04 20.46 12.58
N ARG A 50 3.93 20.92 13.19
CA ARG A 50 2.59 20.37 12.94
C ARG A 50 2.12 20.79 11.54
N GLY A 51 1.99 19.83 10.65
CA GLY A 51 1.40 20.08 9.33
C GLY A 51 -0.14 20.02 9.36
N PRO A 52 -0.79 20.03 8.19
CA PRO A 52 -2.23 20.13 8.08
C PRO A 52 -2.92 18.85 8.57
N ARG A 53 -4.09 19.04 9.18
CA ARG A 53 -5.03 17.96 9.46
C ARG A 53 -5.88 17.68 8.23
N ILE A 54 -5.98 16.40 7.87
CA ILE A 54 -6.83 15.89 6.80
C ILE A 54 -7.86 14.90 7.35
N VAL A 55 -8.95 14.73 6.64
CA VAL A 55 -10.02 13.79 6.97
C VAL A 55 -10.20 12.85 5.79
N ILE A 56 -10.11 11.54 6.05
CA ILE A 56 -10.31 10.50 5.05
C ILE A 56 -11.54 9.69 5.44
N LEU A 57 -12.47 9.52 4.51
CA LEU A 57 -13.68 8.73 4.70
C LEU A 57 -13.46 7.32 4.16
N PHE A 58 -13.48 6.31 5.02
CA PHE A 58 -13.41 4.90 4.64
C PHE A 58 -14.76 4.21 4.87
N GLU A 59 -14.99 3.04 4.27
CA GLU A 59 -16.13 2.19 4.61
C GLU A 59 -15.85 1.44 5.92
N SER A 60 -14.60 1.02 6.14
CA SER A 60 -14.15 0.33 7.35
C SER A 60 -12.83 0.88 7.89
N ALA A 61 -12.78 1.09 9.21
CA ALA A 61 -11.56 1.46 9.95
C ALA A 61 -10.86 0.26 10.57
N GLU A 62 -11.14 -0.96 10.10
CA GLU A 62 -10.57 -2.19 10.66
C GLU A 62 -9.03 -2.13 10.73
N GLY A 63 -8.52 -2.36 11.94
CA GLY A 63 -7.09 -2.36 12.26
C GLY A 63 -6.44 -0.98 12.39
N LEU A 64 -7.17 0.12 12.17
CA LEU A 64 -6.66 1.47 12.44
C LEU A 64 -6.89 1.86 13.90
N GLU A 65 -5.83 2.32 14.55
CA GLU A 65 -5.84 2.77 15.94
C GLU A 65 -5.45 4.24 16.05
N ALA A 66 -6.30 5.04 16.72
CA ALA A 66 -6.02 6.43 17.02
C ALA A 66 -4.74 6.59 17.87
N GLY A 67 -3.86 7.49 17.45
CA GLY A 67 -2.57 7.77 18.07
C GLY A 67 -1.46 6.75 17.78
N LYS A 68 -1.78 5.58 17.20
CA LYS A 68 -0.79 4.54 16.88
C LYS A 68 -0.59 4.33 15.40
N SER A 69 -1.68 4.24 14.63
CA SER A 69 -1.59 4.01 13.18
C SER A 69 -0.93 5.21 12.50
N LYS A 70 0.00 4.89 11.59
CA LYS A 70 0.79 5.88 10.86
C LYS A 70 0.21 6.15 9.48
N VAL A 71 0.51 7.32 8.94
CA VAL A 71 0.36 7.60 7.52
C VAL A 71 1.73 7.44 6.88
N LYS A 72 1.85 6.55 5.91
CA LYS A 72 3.12 6.25 5.25
C LYS A 72 3.07 6.50 3.75
N TYR A 73 4.20 6.92 3.20
CA TYR A 73 4.44 6.98 1.77
C TYR A 73 5.78 6.32 1.46
N LEU A 74 5.80 5.36 0.51
CA LEU A 74 7.01 4.57 0.20
C LEU A 74 7.69 4.01 1.47
N GLU A 75 6.91 3.45 2.40
CA GLU A 75 7.35 2.96 3.71
C GLU A 75 7.97 4.01 4.67
N VAL A 76 7.92 5.29 4.32
CA VAL A 76 8.35 6.40 5.18
C VAL A 76 7.15 6.95 5.95
N GLU A 77 7.28 7.12 7.28
CA GLU A 77 6.28 7.81 8.10
C GLU A 77 6.24 9.29 7.75
N ILE A 78 5.03 9.78 7.42
CA ILE A 78 4.80 11.18 7.04
C ILE A 78 3.62 11.80 7.81
N GLY A 79 3.11 11.09 8.82
CA GLY A 79 1.95 11.52 9.58
C GLY A 79 1.42 10.44 10.50
N THR A 80 0.39 10.78 11.29
CA THR A 80 -0.24 9.89 12.27
C THR A 80 -1.75 10.04 12.22
N VAL A 81 -2.46 8.93 12.47
CA VAL A 81 -3.92 8.90 12.64
C VAL A 81 -4.24 9.43 14.04
N ASP A 82 -4.96 10.53 14.14
CA ASP A 82 -5.29 11.18 15.42
C ASP A 82 -6.57 10.63 16.04
N LEU A 83 -7.60 10.42 15.21
CA LEU A 83 -8.95 10.07 15.66
C LEU A 83 -9.66 9.24 14.59
N VAL A 84 -10.35 8.19 15.03
CA VAL A 84 -11.25 7.39 14.20
C VAL A 84 -12.65 7.53 14.80
N GLN A 85 -13.62 7.98 14.00
CA GLN A 85 -14.99 8.15 14.45
C GLN A 85 -15.98 7.71 13.37
N VAL A 86 -17.13 7.19 13.78
CA VAL A 86 -18.23 6.91 12.85
C VAL A 86 -18.71 8.24 12.26
N HIS A 87 -18.81 8.32 10.94
CA HIS A 87 -19.36 9.48 10.25
C HIS A 87 -20.83 9.25 9.92
N ASP A 88 -21.11 8.15 9.23
CA ASP A 88 -22.44 7.70 8.79
C ASP A 88 -22.57 6.18 9.01
N PRO A 89 -23.77 5.58 8.89
CA PRO A 89 -23.95 4.13 9.04
C PRO A 89 -23.10 3.26 8.11
N LYS A 90 -22.51 3.84 7.06
CA LYS A 90 -21.68 3.16 6.06
C LYS A 90 -20.25 3.70 5.98
N THR A 91 -19.90 4.74 6.73
CA THR A 91 -18.59 5.38 6.61
C THR A 91 -18.01 5.80 7.94
N VAL A 92 -16.68 5.77 8.02
CA VAL A 92 -15.89 6.20 9.16
C VAL A 92 -14.98 7.35 8.75
N ALA A 93 -14.94 8.39 9.56
CA ALA A 93 -14.05 9.52 9.38
C ALA A 93 -12.75 9.30 10.17
N VAL A 94 -11.64 9.18 9.43
CA VAL A 94 -10.29 9.05 9.97
C VAL A 94 -9.59 10.39 9.85
N HIS A 95 -9.31 11.02 10.99
CA HIS A 95 -8.57 12.27 11.06
C HIS A 95 -7.08 11.97 11.16
N CYS A 96 -6.29 12.54 10.26
CA CYS A 96 -4.84 12.36 10.24
C CYS A 96 -4.14 13.72 10.30
N THR A 97 -3.05 13.79 11.06
CA THR A 97 -2.10 14.90 11.00
C THR A 97 -0.94 14.50 10.10
N ILE A 98 -0.72 15.28 9.04
CA ILE A 98 0.37 15.07 8.08
C ILE A 98 1.51 16.02 8.42
N ASP A 99 2.74 15.58 8.21
CA ASP A 99 3.93 16.41 8.40
C ASP A 99 3.96 17.58 7.40
N LYS A 100 4.46 18.73 7.85
CA LYS A 100 4.51 19.95 7.03
C LYS A 100 5.26 19.75 5.71
N HIS A 101 6.34 18.96 5.71
CA HIS A 101 7.12 18.67 4.50
C HIS A 101 6.38 17.79 3.50
N ALA A 102 5.53 16.89 3.99
CA ALA A 102 4.75 15.98 3.17
C ALA A 102 3.43 16.61 2.67
N SER A 103 2.96 17.68 3.32
CA SER A 103 1.70 18.36 2.98
C SER A 103 1.58 18.77 1.51
N LYS A 104 2.70 19.10 0.85
CA LYS A 104 2.74 19.48 -0.57
C LYS A 104 2.38 18.34 -1.53
N TYR A 105 2.41 17.10 -1.06
CA TYR A 105 2.06 15.89 -1.83
C TYR A 105 0.59 15.49 -1.67
N ILE A 106 -0.13 16.13 -0.73
CA ILE A 106 -1.53 15.84 -0.43
C ILE A 106 -2.40 16.76 -1.29
N THR A 107 -2.58 16.37 -2.55
CA THR A 107 -3.36 17.10 -3.55
C THR A 107 -4.74 16.48 -3.74
N LYS A 108 -5.65 17.20 -4.41
CA LYS A 108 -7.03 16.77 -4.70
C LYS A 108 -7.16 15.36 -5.31
N SER A 109 -6.23 14.97 -6.18
CA SER A 109 -6.26 13.64 -6.82
C SER A 109 -5.47 12.57 -6.06
N ALA A 110 -4.98 12.86 -4.85
CA ALA A 110 -4.36 11.87 -4.00
C ALA A 110 -5.38 10.80 -3.57
N GLN A 111 -4.98 9.54 -3.67
CA GLN A 111 -5.83 8.39 -3.36
C GLN A 111 -5.27 7.66 -2.14
N PHE A 112 -6.08 7.48 -1.12
CA PHE A 112 -5.69 6.88 0.15
C PHE A 112 -6.27 5.48 0.28
N TRP A 113 -5.56 4.55 0.91
CA TRP A 113 -6.08 3.23 1.29
C TRP A 113 -5.45 2.73 2.59
N VAL A 114 -6.10 1.74 3.22
CA VAL A 114 -5.58 1.09 4.42
C VAL A 114 -4.84 -0.18 4.04
N VAL A 115 -3.58 -0.29 4.47
CA VAL A 115 -2.80 -1.52 4.36
C VAL A 115 -3.00 -2.32 5.64
N ARG A 116 -3.59 -3.51 5.50
CA ARG A 116 -3.91 -4.42 6.59
C ARG A 116 -2.98 -5.64 6.54
N PRO A 117 -2.53 -6.19 7.69
CA PRO A 117 -1.82 -7.47 7.71
C PRO A 117 -2.73 -8.56 7.11
N ARG A 118 -2.21 -9.32 6.14
CA ARG A 118 -2.90 -10.49 5.59
C ARG A 118 -2.26 -11.76 6.14
N VAL A 119 -3.08 -12.65 6.71
CA VAL A 119 -2.64 -13.98 7.13
C VAL A 119 -3.10 -14.96 6.04
N GLY A 120 -2.19 -15.33 5.13
CA GLY A 120 -2.43 -16.33 4.09
C GLY A 120 -1.97 -17.72 4.51
N GLY A 121 -2.59 -18.76 3.97
CA GLY A 121 -2.26 -20.18 4.27
C GLY A 121 -0.85 -20.63 3.86
N GLY A 122 -0.09 -19.81 3.12
CA GLY A 122 1.27 -20.09 2.67
C GLY A 122 2.39 -19.32 3.39
N GLY A 123 2.06 -18.51 4.40
CA GLY A 123 3.04 -17.69 5.13
C GLY A 123 2.52 -16.28 5.41
N ILE A 124 3.22 -15.59 6.32
CA ILE A 124 2.88 -14.22 6.74
C ILE A 124 3.60 -13.24 5.81
N THR A 125 2.89 -12.65 4.85
CA THR A 125 3.40 -11.47 4.14
C THR A 125 3.15 -10.23 4.99
N GLY A 126 4.14 -9.35 5.10
CA GLY A 126 4.04 -8.14 5.93
C GLY A 126 4.30 -8.36 7.42
N LEU A 127 5.27 -9.17 7.83
CA LEU A 127 5.65 -9.31 9.26
C LEU A 127 5.87 -7.96 9.98
N GLY A 128 6.25 -6.90 9.26
CA GLY A 128 6.32 -5.54 9.80
C GLY A 128 4.97 -4.94 10.24
N THR A 129 3.86 -5.30 9.60
CA THR A 129 2.50 -4.86 10.00
C THR A 129 1.93 -5.65 11.16
N LEU A 130 2.46 -6.84 11.45
CA LEU A 130 2.08 -7.59 12.66
C LEU A 130 2.55 -6.89 13.94
N VAL A 131 3.68 -6.18 13.87
CA VAL A 131 4.27 -5.42 15.00
C VAL A 131 3.80 -3.96 15.00
N SER A 132 3.63 -3.34 13.82
CA SER A 132 3.25 -1.91 13.69
C SER A 132 1.75 -1.64 13.52
N GLY A 133 0.93 -2.68 13.29
CA GLY A 133 -0.50 -2.57 13.00
C GLY A 133 -0.82 -2.10 11.58
N SER A 134 -2.11 -1.94 11.28
CA SER A 134 -2.54 -1.37 10.00
C SER A 134 -2.16 0.10 9.91
N TYR A 135 -1.82 0.54 8.71
CA TYR A 135 -1.43 1.92 8.43
C TYR A 135 -2.17 2.45 7.21
N VAL A 136 -2.29 3.78 7.14
CA VAL A 136 -2.83 4.46 5.97
C VAL A 136 -1.66 4.75 5.03
N THR A 137 -1.86 4.50 3.74
CA THR A 137 -0.93 4.94 2.71
C THR A 137 -1.69 5.62 1.58
N PHE A 138 -0.96 6.23 0.65
CA PHE A 138 -1.56 6.94 -0.45
C PHE A 138 -0.67 6.96 -1.69
N ARG A 139 -1.32 7.23 -2.81
CA ARG A 139 -0.69 7.52 -4.09
C ARG A 139 -0.77 9.02 -4.34
N LEU A 140 0.31 9.57 -4.86
CA LEU A 140 0.37 10.96 -5.30
C LEU A 140 -0.69 11.23 -6.36
N GLY A 141 -1.33 12.39 -6.25
CA GLY A 141 -2.16 12.92 -7.32
C GLY A 141 -1.34 13.51 -8.47
N LYS A 142 -2.03 14.04 -9.47
CA LYS A 142 -1.43 14.77 -10.59
C LYS A 142 -0.66 15.99 -10.10
N LEU A 143 0.52 16.21 -10.70
CA LEU A 143 1.37 17.34 -10.37
C LEU A 143 0.68 18.66 -10.73
N GLY A 144 0.58 19.58 -9.77
CA GLY A 144 -0.06 20.89 -9.95
C GLY A 144 -1.51 20.97 -9.46
N ASP A 145 -2.10 19.86 -8.99
CA ASP A 145 -3.42 19.90 -8.37
C ASP A 145 -3.41 20.70 -7.06
N PRO A 146 -4.51 21.40 -6.74
CA PRO A 146 -4.61 22.17 -5.51
C PRO A 146 -4.58 21.24 -4.27
N PRO A 147 -4.12 21.76 -3.11
CA PRO A 147 -4.16 21.02 -1.86
C PRO A 147 -5.61 20.75 -1.44
N GLU A 148 -5.86 19.56 -0.91
CA GLU A 148 -7.17 19.17 -0.39
C GLU A 148 -7.03 18.58 1.02
N ARG A 149 -8.11 18.67 1.81
CA ARG A 149 -8.15 18.21 3.20
C ARG A 149 -9.19 17.14 3.47
N ARG A 150 -10.06 16.83 2.51
CA ARG A 150 -11.10 15.81 2.64
C ARG A 150 -10.94 14.83 1.50
N PHE A 151 -10.83 13.55 1.84
CA PHE A 151 -10.58 12.50 0.87
C PHE A 151 -11.56 11.35 1.07
N THR A 152 -11.83 10.63 0.00
CA THR A 152 -12.49 9.33 0.04
C THR A 152 -11.41 8.26 -0.04
N GLY A 153 -11.36 7.41 0.97
CA GLY A 153 -10.47 6.28 1.03
C GLY A 153 -10.94 5.12 0.17
N LEU A 154 -9.99 4.40 -0.43
CA LEU A 154 -10.20 3.18 -1.17
C LEU A 154 -9.98 1.99 -0.23
N GLU A 155 -10.84 0.97 -0.33
CA GLU A 155 -10.71 -0.25 0.48
C GLU A 155 -9.61 -1.18 -0.03
N THR A 156 -9.31 -1.10 -1.33
CA THR A 156 -8.24 -1.83 -2.00
C THR A 156 -7.24 -0.85 -2.60
N PRO A 157 -5.94 -1.20 -2.62
CA PRO A 157 -4.93 -0.38 -3.30
C PRO A 157 -5.36 -0.16 -4.76
N PRO A 158 -5.26 1.07 -5.28
CA PRO A 158 -5.54 1.31 -6.67
C PRO A 158 -4.52 0.52 -7.49
N LEU A 159 -5.02 -0.27 -8.44
CA LEU A 159 -4.17 -1.00 -9.38
C LEU A 159 -3.27 0.03 -10.10
N SER A 160 -1.96 -0.19 -10.10
CA SER A 160 -0.96 0.71 -10.70
C SER A 160 -0.94 0.63 -12.23
N ILE A 161 -2.11 0.69 -12.87
CA ILE A 161 -2.25 0.69 -14.33
C ILE A 161 -1.66 1.97 -14.95
N GLU A 162 -1.54 3.06 -14.17
CA GLU A 162 -1.04 4.34 -14.69
C GLU A 162 0.50 4.39 -14.83
N ASP A 163 1.26 3.62 -14.03
CA ASP A 163 2.73 3.60 -14.09
C ASP A 163 3.26 2.52 -15.05
N ASP A 164 2.54 1.41 -15.17
CA ASP A 164 2.76 0.35 -16.14
C ASP A 164 1.38 -0.20 -16.56
N PRO A 165 0.82 0.21 -17.72
CA PRO A 165 -0.50 -0.26 -18.14
C PRO A 165 -0.54 -1.77 -18.37
N GLY A 166 0.63 -2.38 -18.59
CA GLY A 166 0.81 -3.78 -18.85
C GLY A 166 0.00 -4.28 -20.05
N LEU A 167 0.04 -5.59 -20.23
CA LEU A 167 -0.90 -6.33 -21.06
C LEU A 167 -2.04 -6.84 -20.18
N GLN A 168 -3.26 -6.41 -20.48
CA GLN A 168 -4.47 -6.87 -19.80
C GLN A 168 -5.18 -7.92 -20.63
N ILE A 169 -5.37 -9.10 -20.06
CA ILE A 169 -6.05 -10.22 -20.73
C ILE A 169 -7.18 -10.74 -19.85
N VAL A 170 -8.10 -11.48 -20.48
CA VAL A 170 -9.20 -12.13 -19.78
C VAL A 170 -8.98 -13.64 -19.85
N LEU A 171 -9.01 -14.29 -18.70
CA LEU A 171 -8.98 -15.75 -18.61
C LEU A 171 -10.38 -16.26 -18.29
N HIS A 172 -10.88 -17.18 -19.11
CA HIS A 172 -12.12 -17.90 -18.87
C HIS A 172 -11.82 -19.22 -18.18
N THR A 173 -12.59 -19.54 -17.15
CA THR A 173 -12.52 -20.83 -16.47
C THR A 173 -13.90 -21.24 -15.98
N ASP A 174 -14.12 -22.55 -15.82
CA ASP A 174 -15.36 -23.06 -15.23
C ASP A 174 -15.40 -22.81 -13.71
N HIS A 175 -14.22 -22.78 -13.06
CA HIS A 175 -14.09 -22.67 -11.61
C HIS A 175 -12.88 -21.81 -11.24
N LEU A 176 -13.02 -20.92 -10.25
CA LEU A 176 -11.96 -19.99 -9.84
C LEU A 176 -10.72 -20.69 -9.24
N GLY A 177 -10.88 -21.89 -8.67
CA GLY A 177 -9.75 -22.76 -8.32
C GLY A 177 -8.72 -22.15 -7.36
N GLY A 178 -9.16 -21.52 -6.27
CA GLY A 178 -8.24 -20.96 -5.28
C GLY A 178 -7.50 -19.68 -5.70
N LEU A 179 -7.82 -19.12 -6.87
CA LEU A 179 -7.38 -17.78 -7.25
C LEU A 179 -8.15 -16.71 -6.44
N ASP A 180 -7.46 -15.62 -6.11
CA ASP A 180 -8.04 -14.44 -5.49
C ASP A 180 -7.44 -13.16 -6.11
N ASN A 181 -7.95 -12.00 -5.72
CA ASN A 181 -7.42 -10.70 -6.14
C ASN A 181 -5.98 -10.53 -5.64
N GLY A 182 -5.05 -10.35 -6.58
CA GLY A 182 -3.62 -10.30 -6.32
C GLY A 182 -2.92 -11.67 -6.37
N SER A 183 -3.59 -12.75 -6.78
CA SER A 183 -2.90 -14.01 -7.07
C SER A 183 -1.84 -13.80 -8.16
N PRO A 184 -0.62 -14.34 -7.97
CA PRO A 184 0.48 -14.13 -8.91
C PRO A 184 0.28 -14.88 -10.23
N VAL A 185 0.81 -14.30 -11.31
CA VAL A 185 0.92 -14.91 -12.63
C VAL A 185 2.39 -15.18 -12.96
N PHE A 186 2.68 -16.41 -13.37
CA PHE A 186 4.02 -16.91 -13.61
C PHE A 186 4.27 -17.26 -15.08
N PHE A 187 5.48 -16.95 -15.54
CA PHE A 187 6.05 -17.48 -16.77
C PHE A 187 7.38 -18.14 -16.44
N ARG A 188 7.51 -19.46 -16.68
CA ARG A 188 8.72 -20.23 -16.34
C ARG A 188 9.18 -19.99 -14.89
N ASP A 189 8.24 -20.07 -13.95
CA ASP A 189 8.45 -19.87 -12.50
C ASP A 189 8.84 -18.44 -12.07
N ILE A 190 8.85 -17.48 -12.99
CA ILE A 190 9.10 -16.07 -12.71
C ILE A 190 7.76 -15.33 -12.59
N HIS A 191 7.59 -14.54 -11.53
CA HIS A 191 6.42 -13.67 -11.35
C HIS A 191 6.45 -12.53 -12.37
N VAL A 192 5.40 -12.44 -13.20
CA VAL A 192 5.32 -11.49 -14.33
C VAL A 192 4.06 -10.64 -14.33
N GLY A 193 3.12 -10.90 -13.43
CA GLY A 193 1.83 -10.23 -13.39
C GLY A 193 0.94 -10.71 -12.26
N ASP A 194 -0.28 -10.18 -12.17
CA ASP A 194 -1.21 -10.45 -11.08
C ASP A 194 -2.66 -10.54 -11.58
N VAL A 195 -3.48 -11.32 -10.87
CA VAL A 195 -4.93 -11.32 -11.03
C VAL A 195 -5.49 -10.01 -10.49
N LEU A 196 -6.13 -9.23 -11.37
CA LEU A 196 -6.73 -7.94 -11.02
C LEU A 196 -8.07 -8.11 -10.30
N ARG A 197 -8.97 -8.86 -10.94
CA ARG A 197 -10.31 -9.15 -10.43
C ARG A 197 -10.90 -10.37 -11.11
N TYR A 198 -11.95 -10.92 -10.52
CA TYR A 198 -12.76 -11.96 -11.14
C TYR A 198 -14.25 -11.66 -10.98
N GLU A 199 -15.02 -12.02 -11.99
CA GLU A 199 -16.47 -11.81 -12.03
C GLU A 199 -17.13 -13.05 -12.66
N LEU A 200 -18.29 -13.45 -12.13
CA LEU A 200 -19.10 -14.49 -12.78
C LEU A 200 -19.62 -13.96 -14.11
N SER A 201 -19.55 -14.78 -15.16
CA SER A 201 -20.08 -14.45 -16.48
C SER A 201 -21.59 -14.19 -16.40
N LYS A 202 -22.13 -13.41 -17.34
CA LYS A 202 -23.56 -13.06 -17.36
C LYS A 202 -24.50 -14.26 -17.45
N ASP A 203 -24.03 -15.36 -18.03
CA ASP A 203 -24.78 -16.62 -18.14
C ASP A 203 -24.57 -17.56 -16.94
N GLY A 204 -23.71 -17.18 -15.98
CA GLY A 204 -23.45 -17.93 -14.75
C GLY A 204 -22.65 -19.21 -14.93
N LYS A 205 -22.12 -19.46 -16.13
CA LYS A 205 -21.46 -20.73 -16.48
C LYS A 205 -19.95 -20.70 -16.33
N THR A 206 -19.34 -19.53 -16.50
CA THR A 206 -17.88 -19.36 -16.44
C THR A 206 -17.53 -18.20 -15.52
N VAL A 207 -16.28 -18.16 -15.08
CA VAL A 207 -15.69 -17.04 -14.36
C VAL A 207 -14.75 -16.32 -15.29
N ASN A 208 -14.91 -15.01 -15.41
CA ASN A 208 -14.01 -14.12 -16.13
C ASN A 208 -12.98 -13.59 -15.14
N VAL A 209 -11.73 -14.01 -15.29
CA VAL A 209 -10.60 -13.58 -14.46
C VAL A 209 -9.79 -12.57 -15.25
N GLN A 210 -9.78 -11.32 -14.83
CA GLN A 210 -8.96 -10.29 -15.46
C GLN A 210 -7.55 -10.32 -14.87
N VAL A 211 -6.56 -10.39 -15.74
CA VAL A 211 -5.14 -10.48 -15.40
C VAL A 211 -4.38 -9.31 -16.02
N VAL A 212 -3.40 -8.79 -15.29
CA VAL A 212 -2.40 -7.86 -15.84
C VAL A 212 -1.03 -8.53 -15.86
N ILE A 213 -0.28 -8.31 -16.94
CA ILE A 213 1.11 -8.73 -17.09
C ILE A 213 1.94 -7.48 -17.30
N GLY A 214 3.03 -7.30 -16.56
CA GLY A 214 3.85 -6.09 -16.65
C GLY A 214 4.38 -5.85 -18.06
N SER A 215 4.57 -4.59 -18.47
CA SER A 215 4.97 -4.23 -19.85
C SER A 215 6.28 -4.89 -20.28
N SER A 216 7.22 -5.09 -19.36
CA SER A 216 8.49 -5.79 -19.63
C SER A 216 8.30 -7.26 -20.02
N HIS A 217 7.17 -7.87 -19.64
CA HIS A 217 6.85 -9.27 -19.87
C HIS A 217 5.70 -9.49 -20.86
N ALA A 218 5.01 -8.43 -21.29
CA ALA A 218 3.87 -8.51 -22.21
C ALA A 218 4.19 -9.30 -23.50
N SER A 219 5.41 -9.17 -24.02
CA SER A 219 5.87 -9.87 -25.23
C SER A 219 5.93 -11.40 -25.11
N PHE A 220 5.89 -11.94 -23.88
CA PHE A 220 5.85 -13.38 -23.65
C PHE A 220 4.45 -13.94 -23.87
N VAL A 221 3.40 -13.14 -23.84
CA VAL A 221 2.05 -13.60 -24.15
C VAL A 221 1.76 -13.46 -25.63
N ARG A 222 1.29 -14.55 -26.21
CA ARG A 222 1.00 -14.71 -27.62
C ARG A 222 -0.40 -15.26 -27.79
N THR A 223 -0.93 -15.14 -28.99
CA THR A 223 -2.27 -15.65 -29.33
C THR A 223 -2.42 -17.16 -29.15
N ASN A 224 -1.32 -17.90 -29.08
CA ASN A 224 -1.26 -19.34 -28.82
C ASN A 224 -0.81 -19.70 -27.39
N SER A 225 -0.68 -18.71 -26.50
CA SER A 225 -0.36 -18.93 -25.09
C SER A 225 -1.41 -19.80 -24.42
N ARG A 226 -0.96 -20.63 -23.49
CA ARG A 226 -1.81 -21.57 -22.76
C ARG A 226 -1.63 -21.34 -21.27
N PHE A 227 -2.73 -21.10 -20.58
CA PHE A 227 -2.77 -20.78 -19.16
C PHE A 227 -3.31 -21.97 -18.38
N TRP A 228 -2.75 -22.22 -17.20
CA TRP A 228 -3.22 -23.22 -16.26
C TRP A 228 -3.12 -22.72 -14.82
N ASN A 229 -3.91 -23.33 -13.94
CA ASN A 229 -3.82 -23.10 -12.51
C ASN A 229 -2.56 -23.74 -11.94
N ALA A 230 -1.69 -22.95 -11.35
CA ALA A 230 -0.48 -23.40 -10.67
C ALA A 230 -0.74 -23.83 -9.20
N GLY A 231 -1.94 -23.53 -8.68
CA GLY A 231 -2.42 -23.98 -7.38
C GLY A 231 -3.16 -25.31 -7.49
N GLY A 232 -2.50 -26.40 -7.17
CA GLY A 232 -3.11 -27.73 -7.14
C GLY A 232 -2.10 -28.84 -6.87
N VAL A 233 -2.55 -29.95 -6.31
CA VAL A 233 -1.74 -31.16 -6.19
C VAL A 233 -1.87 -31.94 -7.49
N GLU A 234 -0.83 -31.96 -8.34
CA GLU A 234 -0.82 -32.76 -9.56
C GLU A 234 -0.47 -34.22 -9.22
N LEU A 235 -1.49 -35.07 -9.07
CA LEU A 235 -1.32 -36.52 -8.85
C LEU A 235 -1.30 -37.24 -10.20
N SER A 236 -0.12 -37.68 -10.63
CA SER A 236 0.05 -38.49 -11.84
C SER A 236 0.23 -39.97 -11.48
N LEU A 237 -0.71 -40.83 -11.90
CA LEU A 237 -0.55 -42.29 -11.85
C LEU A 237 -0.06 -42.81 -13.21
N GLY A 238 1.17 -43.33 -13.25
CA GLY A 238 1.74 -43.97 -14.44
C GLY A 238 1.73 -45.50 -14.34
N SER A 239 2.00 -46.18 -15.45
CA SER A 239 2.10 -47.66 -15.50
C SER A 239 3.26 -48.24 -14.69
N GLY A 240 4.16 -47.41 -14.15
CA GLY A 240 5.29 -47.78 -13.29
C GLY A 240 5.13 -47.42 -11.81
N GLY A 241 3.99 -46.86 -11.38
CA GLY A 241 3.76 -46.41 -9.99
C GLY A 241 3.28 -44.96 -9.89
N LEU A 242 3.24 -44.44 -8.65
CA LEU A 242 2.88 -43.07 -8.31
C LEU A 242 4.10 -42.14 -8.49
N ASP A 243 4.04 -41.22 -9.46
CA ASP A 243 5.07 -40.19 -9.67
C ASP A 243 4.56 -38.87 -9.07
N ILE A 244 5.11 -38.48 -7.91
CA ILE A 244 4.73 -37.24 -7.23
C ILE A 244 5.73 -36.16 -7.65
N LYS A 245 5.36 -35.36 -8.66
CA LYS A 245 6.09 -34.13 -8.99
C LYS A 245 5.62 -33.03 -8.04
N THR A 246 6.36 -32.84 -6.96
CA THR A 246 6.21 -31.66 -6.12
C THR A 246 6.85 -30.48 -6.83
N GLU A 247 6.09 -29.77 -7.68
CA GLU A 247 6.46 -28.40 -8.04
C GLU A 247 6.60 -27.58 -6.75
N SER A 248 7.39 -26.49 -6.79
CA SER A 248 7.79 -25.70 -5.61
C SER A 248 6.64 -25.54 -4.60
N LEU A 249 6.89 -25.94 -3.34
CA LEU A 249 5.91 -25.86 -2.25
C LEU A 249 5.32 -24.44 -2.09
N GLN A 250 6.02 -23.41 -2.56
CA GLN A 250 5.59 -22.02 -2.57
C GLN A 250 4.44 -21.76 -3.58
N SER A 251 4.46 -22.41 -4.75
CA SER A 251 3.43 -22.30 -5.78
C SER A 251 2.13 -23.00 -5.38
N ILE A 252 2.25 -24.11 -4.64
CA ILE A 252 1.12 -24.91 -4.14
C ILE A 252 0.30 -24.16 -3.08
N LEU A 253 0.93 -23.31 -2.27
CA LEU A 253 0.29 -22.67 -1.11
C LEU A 253 -0.34 -21.29 -1.39
N ALA A 254 0.12 -20.57 -2.42
CA ALA A 254 -0.36 -19.21 -2.71
C ALA A 254 -1.55 -19.18 -3.69
N GLY A 255 -1.75 -20.23 -4.50
CA GLY A 255 -2.65 -20.19 -5.65
C GLY A 255 -2.14 -19.22 -6.72
N GLY A 256 -2.20 -19.58 -8.00
CA GLY A 256 -1.65 -18.72 -9.04
C GLY A 256 -1.96 -19.19 -10.43
N VAL A 257 -1.67 -18.35 -11.42
CA VAL A 257 -1.79 -18.68 -12.83
C VAL A 257 -0.39 -18.89 -13.39
N ALA A 258 -0.17 -19.94 -14.16
CA ALA A 258 1.04 -20.10 -14.95
C ALA A 258 0.70 -20.20 -16.43
N PHE A 259 1.61 -19.78 -17.29
CA PHE A 259 1.45 -19.94 -18.72
C PHE A 259 2.74 -20.29 -19.44
N ASP A 260 2.57 -20.84 -20.64
CA ASP A 260 3.63 -21.02 -21.62
C ASP A 260 3.14 -20.59 -23.00
N SER A 261 4.09 -20.20 -23.84
CA SER A 261 3.86 -19.69 -25.18
C SER A 261 4.65 -20.57 -26.14
N PRO A 262 4.04 -21.62 -26.70
CA PRO A 262 4.70 -22.42 -27.71
C PRO A 262 5.13 -21.49 -28.86
N GLY A 263 6.34 -21.69 -29.40
CA GLY A 263 6.89 -20.80 -30.43
C GLY A 263 5.92 -20.56 -31.59
N GLY A 264 5.95 -19.36 -32.16
CA GLY A 264 4.95 -18.87 -33.12
C GLY A 264 3.84 -18.06 -32.45
N GLY A 265 2.81 -17.65 -33.20
CA GLY A 265 1.72 -16.80 -32.71
C GLY A 265 2.09 -15.32 -32.63
N ASP A 266 1.11 -14.46 -32.90
CA ASP A 266 1.28 -13.00 -32.78
C ASP A 266 1.27 -12.58 -31.30
N PRO A 267 1.92 -11.46 -30.94
CA PRO A 267 1.79 -10.89 -29.60
C PRO A 267 0.33 -10.64 -29.24
N ALA A 268 -0.06 -11.02 -28.02
CA ALA A 268 -1.40 -10.76 -27.52
C ALA A 268 -1.63 -9.25 -27.32
N LYS A 269 -2.90 -8.85 -27.38
CA LYS A 269 -3.37 -7.47 -27.23
C LYS A 269 -4.25 -7.32 -26.00
N ASN A 270 -4.42 -6.08 -25.57
CA ASN A 270 -5.32 -5.77 -24.47
C ASN A 270 -6.75 -6.23 -24.78
N GLY A 271 -7.33 -6.98 -23.85
CA GLY A 271 -8.66 -7.57 -23.96
C GLY A 271 -8.69 -8.94 -24.63
N ASP A 272 -7.56 -9.47 -25.10
CA ASP A 272 -7.52 -10.83 -25.63
C ASP A 272 -7.94 -11.84 -24.56
N ALA A 273 -8.69 -12.86 -25.00
CA ALA A 273 -9.29 -13.86 -24.13
C ALA A 273 -8.63 -15.22 -24.30
N PHE A 274 -8.34 -15.89 -23.19
CA PHE A 274 -7.72 -17.22 -23.15
C PHE A 274 -8.48 -18.13 -22.19
N TRP A 275 -8.29 -19.45 -22.35
CA TRP A 275 -8.79 -20.42 -21.38
C TRP A 275 -7.76 -20.69 -20.29
N LEU A 276 -8.21 -20.63 -19.04
CA LEU A 276 -7.47 -21.08 -17.87
C LEU A 276 -7.84 -22.54 -17.58
N ASN A 277 -6.88 -23.43 -17.82
CA ASN A 277 -7.02 -24.86 -17.62
C ASN A 277 -6.80 -25.23 -16.15
N GLY A 278 -7.36 -26.36 -15.71
CA GLY A 278 -7.22 -26.83 -14.33
C GLY A 278 -5.80 -27.23 -13.94
N SER A 279 -5.01 -27.76 -14.88
CA SER A 279 -3.63 -28.20 -14.65
C SER A 279 -2.78 -28.13 -15.92
N ARG A 280 -1.47 -28.26 -15.77
CA ARG A 280 -0.53 -28.34 -16.89
C ARG A 280 -0.77 -29.60 -17.74
N ALA A 281 -1.11 -30.74 -17.13
CA ALA A 281 -1.47 -31.95 -17.87
C ALA A 281 -2.69 -31.77 -18.78
N ASP A 282 -3.67 -30.96 -18.39
CA ASP A 282 -4.87 -30.74 -19.21
C ASP A 282 -4.57 -29.93 -20.47
N VAL A 283 -3.64 -28.97 -20.37
CA VAL A 283 -3.12 -28.21 -21.52
C VAL A 283 -2.51 -29.16 -22.57
N ALA A 284 -1.80 -30.21 -22.14
CA ALA A 284 -1.18 -31.18 -23.03
C ALA A 284 -2.20 -32.10 -23.72
N LYS A 285 -3.34 -32.39 -23.08
CA LYS A 285 -4.43 -33.20 -23.66
C LYS A 285 -5.17 -32.43 -24.76
N THR A 286 -5.53 -31.17 -24.51
CA THR A 286 -6.22 -30.30 -25.48
C THR A 286 -5.37 -30.06 -26.73
N ALA A 287 -4.04 -29.96 -26.58
CA ALA A 287 -3.11 -29.82 -27.69
C ALA A 287 -3.05 -31.04 -28.62
N LYS A 288 -3.20 -32.26 -28.09
CA LYS A 288 -3.17 -33.49 -28.89
C LYS A 288 -4.47 -33.73 -29.68
N SER A 289 -5.61 -33.25 -29.19
CA SER A 289 -6.91 -33.43 -29.84
C SER A 289 -7.03 -32.73 -31.20
N HIS A 290 -6.30 -31.63 -31.43
CA HIS A 290 -6.32 -30.89 -32.70
C HIS A 290 -5.23 -31.31 -33.70
N GLY A 291 -4.28 -32.17 -33.29
CA GLY A 291 -3.17 -32.63 -34.14
C GLY A 291 -3.44 -33.93 -34.90
N GLY A 292 -4.58 -34.59 -34.68
CA GLY A 292 -4.87 -35.93 -35.17
C GLY A 292 -5.94 -35.98 -36.25
N LEU A 293 -5.66 -35.46 -37.45
CA LEU A 293 -6.27 -35.90 -38.73
C LEU A 293 -5.64 -35.13 -39.89
N ARG A 294 -4.47 -35.57 -40.32
CA ARG A 294 -3.98 -35.31 -41.68
C ARG A 294 -3.61 -36.65 -42.29
N LEU A 295 -4.63 -37.42 -42.64
CA LEU A 295 -4.47 -38.60 -43.50
C LEU A 295 -4.21 -38.07 -44.91
N VAL A 296 -2.94 -37.99 -45.28
CA VAL A 296 -2.52 -37.76 -46.66
C VAL A 296 -2.87 -39.03 -47.43
N LEU A 297 -3.99 -38.99 -48.17
CA LEU A 297 -4.25 -39.98 -49.21
C LEU A 297 -3.38 -39.63 -50.41
N GLU A 298 -2.20 -40.24 -50.47
CA GLU A 298 -1.37 -40.29 -51.65
C GLU A 298 -1.99 -41.29 -52.62
N THR A 299 -2.86 -40.83 -53.52
CA THR A 299 -3.26 -41.63 -54.68
C THR A 299 -2.13 -41.57 -55.70
N GLY A 300 -1.28 -42.60 -55.69
CA GLY A 300 -0.31 -42.84 -56.75
C GLY A 300 -1.04 -43.17 -58.06
N SER A 301 -0.90 -42.29 -59.05
CA SER A 301 -1.20 -42.59 -60.44
C SER A 301 0.07 -43.13 -61.09
N LEU A 302 0.20 -44.45 -61.14
CA LEU A 302 1.13 -45.16 -62.02
C LEU A 302 0.63 -45.05 -63.47
N GLY A 303 1.57 -44.77 -64.37
CA GLY A 303 1.30 -44.40 -65.76
C GLY A 303 0.75 -45.50 -66.67
N GLY A 304 0.33 -45.04 -67.85
CA GLY A 304 -0.05 -45.78 -69.04
C GLY A 304 -0.38 -44.77 -70.14
#